data_AF-A0A6P2ESG4-F1
#
_entry.id   AF-A0A6P2ESG4-F1
#
_cell.length_a   1.000
_cell.length_b   1.000
_cell.length_c   1.000
_cell.angle_alpha   90.00
_cell.angle_beta   90.00
_cell.angle_gamma   90.00
#
_symmetry.space_group_name_H-M   'P 1'
#
loop_
_entity.id
_entity.type
_entity.pdbx_description
1 polymer ?
#
loop_
_entity_poly.entity_id
_entity_poly.type
_entity_poly.pdbx_seq_one_letter_code
_entity_poly.pdbx_strand_id
1 'polypeptide(L)'
;MKCFWLGTWGAGAGGVPGAIEVLQDRDRYVVLISAVDDPGTPTHLKCQIGFANDAKACNLWRSRGFPVVDAAIRLSGGSTIEVLSPYFANSENRMRYGDLLLSIDGVRFEQAADSTQQLSASYRQYKETPSTSKPATELQRESVQWQPARSLVKKAGAAGATIDASAARKPSLSPLASGKTVVADVWTGVYEDPAEPGLPKSAQRKIVDRRAEHGDAAFQFSDIDVLSMRIELGKSDPVKKGLRELIAPLNFPVPPSDPGFTFEVATSVIQVMLLRYGRMQEAEGGATADYQSQHELVVRLLVGKVDSGGSTYNDLAVHAPAIFVDNPWSKVIGRELQGFEKCLAAFCVGQDGARSRLNPDGGLAGGSGSRPLSDITRIELVDLVSNDPTSNGWPLLDIRSPPDEGEWKLPQRPGGLSLMESNRKDAAWPGWRIEDFGTQVQFDGSLLNRLWYELNLFDSIQATPIDNRGLVPAWISAVCKVDDLTYQSPPGSPAAQVHVTFHAPDAAPRGWQKLCDLLGPDNLTRDVSDWYRSKFSMTLTGQDELYGGHSGG
;
A
#
# COMPACT_ATOMS: atom_id res chain seq x y z
N MET A 1 -6.46 -3.12 -23.19
CA MET A 1 -5.79 -2.42 -22.08
C MET A 1 -4.37 -2.98 -21.96
N LYS A 2 -3.31 -2.17 -22.07
CA LYS A 2 -1.95 -2.60 -21.73
C LYS A 2 -1.87 -2.62 -20.20
N CYS A 3 -2.32 -3.70 -19.58
CA CYS A 3 -2.20 -3.85 -18.14
C CYS A 3 -0.72 -3.94 -17.78
N PHE A 4 -0.24 -2.96 -17.01
CA PHE A 4 0.98 -2.95 -16.18
C PHE A 4 2.23 -3.54 -16.82
N TRP A 5 3.23 -2.69 -17.09
CA TRP A 5 4.66 -3.05 -17.20
C TRP A 5 5.14 -4.01 -18.28
N LEU A 6 4.32 -4.38 -19.25
CA LEU A 6 4.66 -5.57 -20.01
C LEU A 6 4.73 -5.32 -21.51
N GLY A 7 5.95 -5.45 -22.04
CA GLY A 7 6.13 -5.77 -23.45
C GLY A 7 5.51 -7.14 -23.71
N THR A 8 4.97 -7.34 -24.91
CA THR A 8 4.47 -8.66 -25.33
C THR A 8 5.62 -9.67 -25.33
N TRP A 9 5.57 -10.66 -24.44
CA TRP A 9 6.20 -11.96 -24.66
C TRP A 9 5.39 -12.68 -25.74
N GLY A 10 6.07 -13.27 -26.71
CA GLY A 10 5.41 -14.01 -27.77
C GLY A 10 5.96 -15.42 -27.87
N ALA A 11 5.08 -16.41 -27.84
CA ALA A 11 5.39 -17.78 -28.29
C ALA A 11 5.29 -17.92 -29.84
N GLY A 12 5.18 -16.80 -30.56
CA GLY A 12 5.20 -16.74 -32.03
C GLY A 12 6.58 -16.35 -32.56
N ALA A 13 6.77 -16.48 -33.88
CA ALA A 13 8.02 -16.24 -34.62
C ALA A 13 8.61 -14.80 -34.54
N GLY A 14 8.19 -13.98 -33.57
CA GLY A 14 8.71 -12.65 -33.29
C GLY A 14 8.57 -12.20 -31.83
N GLY A 15 8.35 -13.12 -30.89
CA GLY A 15 8.31 -12.77 -29.46
C GLY A 15 9.70 -12.57 -28.86
N VAL A 16 9.82 -11.62 -27.92
CA VAL A 16 11.07 -11.41 -27.19
C VAL A 16 11.32 -12.61 -26.28
N PRO A 17 12.48 -13.28 -26.39
CA PRO A 17 12.79 -14.41 -25.53
C PRO A 17 12.85 -13.99 -24.06
N GLY A 18 12.39 -14.89 -23.21
CA GLY A 18 12.28 -14.70 -21.77
C GLY A 18 13.39 -15.37 -21.00
N ALA A 19 13.94 -14.70 -19.99
CA ALA A 19 14.82 -15.31 -19.00
C ALA A 19 14.26 -15.15 -17.58
N ILE A 20 14.54 -16.14 -16.75
CA ILE A 20 14.23 -16.10 -15.32
C ILE A 20 15.55 -16.00 -14.55
N GLU A 21 15.56 -15.17 -13.54
CA GLU A 21 16.60 -15.18 -12.53
C GLU A 21 15.95 -15.46 -11.16
N VAL A 22 16.44 -16.51 -10.48
CA VAL A 22 16.03 -16.87 -9.12
C VAL A 22 17.23 -16.66 -8.20
N LEU A 23 17.14 -15.70 -7.30
CA LEU A 23 18.18 -15.43 -6.32
C LEU A 23 17.73 -15.88 -4.93
N GLN A 24 18.65 -16.47 -4.18
CA GLN A 24 18.36 -17.00 -2.84
C GLN A 24 19.36 -16.46 -1.81
N ASP A 25 18.86 -16.10 -0.63
CA ASP A 25 19.64 -15.93 0.60
C ASP A 25 18.93 -16.70 1.71
N ARG A 26 19.47 -17.87 2.09
CA ARG A 26 18.81 -18.83 3.00
C ARG A 26 17.41 -19.21 2.52
N ASP A 27 16.36 -18.81 3.24
CA ASP A 27 14.94 -19.03 2.96
C ASP A 27 14.27 -17.86 2.22
N ARG A 28 15.07 -16.84 1.87
CA ARG A 28 14.61 -15.66 1.12
C ARG A 28 14.87 -15.85 -0.36
N TYR A 29 13.88 -15.49 -1.16
CA TYR A 29 13.90 -15.63 -2.60
C TYR A 29 13.52 -14.32 -3.28
N VAL A 30 14.19 -14.06 -4.40
CA VAL A 30 13.78 -13.07 -5.39
C VAL A 30 13.68 -13.77 -6.74
N VAL A 31 12.51 -13.71 -7.36
CA VAL A 31 12.24 -14.28 -8.69
C VAL A 31 12.02 -13.13 -9.66
N LEU A 32 12.81 -13.06 -10.72
CA LEU A 32 12.75 -12.00 -11.73
C LEU A 32 12.47 -12.61 -13.08
N ILE A 33 11.45 -12.10 -13.75
CA ILE A 33 11.07 -12.53 -15.08
C ILE A 33 11.39 -11.38 -16.02
N SER A 34 12.29 -11.64 -16.97
CA SER A 34 12.92 -10.60 -17.76
C SER A 34 12.80 -10.87 -19.25
N ALA A 35 12.67 -9.78 -20.01
CA ALA A 35 12.98 -9.78 -21.43
C ALA A 35 14.49 -9.71 -21.62
N VAL A 36 15.04 -10.49 -22.55
CA VAL A 36 16.45 -10.47 -22.93
C VAL A 36 16.67 -9.79 -24.28
N ASP A 37 17.81 -9.15 -24.45
CA ASP A 37 18.26 -8.61 -25.73
C ASP A 37 18.73 -9.71 -26.69
N ASP A 38 19.49 -10.69 -26.18
CA ASP A 38 19.99 -11.86 -26.89
C ASP A 38 19.96 -13.11 -25.98
N PRO A 39 19.24 -14.18 -26.34
CA PRO A 39 19.22 -15.44 -25.57
C PRO A 39 20.58 -16.12 -25.43
N GLY A 40 21.44 -16.05 -26.45
CA GLY A 40 22.71 -16.78 -26.42
C GLY A 40 23.69 -16.15 -25.44
N THR A 41 23.69 -14.81 -25.42
CA THR A 41 24.63 -13.98 -24.66
C THR A 41 23.95 -12.70 -24.16
N PRO A 42 23.07 -12.79 -23.15
CA PRO A 42 22.32 -11.62 -22.68
C PRO A 42 23.29 -10.58 -22.11
N THR A 43 23.28 -9.38 -22.66
CA THR A 43 24.08 -8.25 -22.14
C THR A 43 23.21 -7.28 -21.33
N HIS A 44 21.92 -7.22 -21.68
CA HIS A 44 20.94 -6.39 -21.03
C HIS A 44 19.63 -7.13 -20.75
N LEU A 45 19.14 -6.96 -19.52
CA LEU A 45 17.86 -7.48 -19.08
C LEU A 45 16.89 -6.34 -18.80
N LYS A 46 15.61 -6.56 -19.07
CA LYS A 46 14.53 -5.73 -18.54
C LYS A 46 13.56 -6.60 -17.78
N CYS A 47 13.64 -6.55 -16.44
CA CYS A 47 12.66 -7.19 -15.57
C CYS A 47 11.27 -6.64 -15.90
N GLN A 48 10.40 -7.55 -16.29
CA GLN A 48 9.01 -7.33 -16.64
C GLN A 48 8.14 -7.39 -15.38
N ILE A 49 8.44 -8.36 -14.51
CA ILE A 49 7.79 -8.57 -13.23
C ILE A 49 8.74 -9.34 -12.31
N GLY A 50 8.73 -9.04 -11.03
CA GLY A 50 9.43 -9.83 -10.03
C GLY A 50 8.62 -10.09 -8.78
N PHE A 51 9.07 -11.06 -8.00
CA PHE A 51 8.48 -11.46 -6.73
C PHE A 51 9.57 -11.59 -5.68
N ALA A 52 9.25 -11.19 -4.45
CA ALA A 52 10.14 -11.40 -3.31
C ALA A 52 9.34 -11.78 -2.06
N ASN A 53 9.86 -12.71 -1.27
CA ASN A 53 9.28 -13.09 0.02
C ASN A 53 9.93 -12.36 1.21
N ASP A 54 10.88 -11.46 0.94
CA ASP A 54 11.47 -10.57 1.92
C ASP A 54 11.05 -9.12 1.63
N ALA A 55 10.34 -8.49 2.57
CA ALA A 55 9.79 -7.15 2.38
C ALA A 55 10.89 -6.09 2.19
N LYS A 56 12.05 -6.27 2.84
CA LYS A 56 13.21 -5.38 2.70
C LYS A 56 13.78 -5.48 1.29
N ALA A 57 14.02 -6.69 0.78
CA ALA A 57 14.45 -6.93 -0.58
C ALA A 57 13.42 -6.37 -1.58
N CYS A 58 12.12 -6.64 -1.40
CA CYS A 58 11.07 -6.08 -2.25
C CYS A 58 11.18 -4.54 -2.34
N ASN A 59 11.17 -3.84 -1.21
CA ASN A 59 11.27 -2.39 -1.16
C ASN A 59 12.58 -1.86 -1.78
N LEU A 60 13.70 -2.52 -1.50
CA LEU A 60 15.00 -2.14 -2.05
C LEU A 60 15.01 -2.24 -3.58
N TRP A 61 14.58 -3.36 -4.15
CA TRP A 61 14.53 -3.56 -5.59
C TRP A 61 13.58 -2.57 -6.27
N ARG A 62 12.43 -2.27 -5.64
CA ARG A 62 11.51 -1.22 -6.12
C ARG A 62 12.13 0.17 -6.13
N SER A 63 12.91 0.53 -5.12
CA SER A 63 13.68 1.79 -5.10
C SER A 63 14.69 1.90 -6.26
N ARG A 64 15.04 0.75 -6.88
CA ARG A 64 15.90 0.66 -8.07
C ARG A 64 15.12 0.55 -9.38
N GLY A 65 13.79 0.73 -9.34
CA GLY A 65 12.94 0.73 -10.54
C GLY A 65 12.46 -0.65 -10.97
N PHE A 66 12.63 -1.69 -10.15
CA PHE A 66 12.13 -3.02 -10.49
C PHE A 66 10.65 -3.16 -10.13
N PRO A 67 9.84 -3.79 -11.00
CA PRO A 67 8.43 -4.08 -10.73
C PRO A 67 8.28 -5.33 -9.85
N VAL A 68 8.82 -5.29 -8.63
CA VAL A 68 8.76 -6.40 -7.66
C VAL A 68 7.51 -6.28 -6.78
N VAL A 69 6.83 -7.40 -6.57
CA VAL A 69 5.67 -7.54 -5.69
C VAL A 69 6.00 -8.52 -4.56
N ASP A 70 5.54 -8.23 -3.35
CA ASP A 70 5.66 -9.16 -2.23
C ASP A 70 4.82 -10.43 -2.49
N ALA A 71 5.42 -11.60 -2.31
CA ALA A 71 4.77 -12.90 -2.45
C ALA A 71 5.41 -13.93 -1.52
N ALA A 72 4.66 -14.92 -1.06
CA ALA A 72 5.24 -16.10 -0.43
C ALA A 72 5.92 -16.94 -1.52
N ILE A 73 7.14 -17.42 -1.26
CA ILE A 73 7.92 -18.19 -2.23
C ILE A 73 8.49 -19.41 -1.53
N ARG A 74 8.34 -20.58 -2.15
CA ARG A 74 8.87 -21.83 -1.60
C ARG A 74 9.51 -22.71 -2.67
N LEU A 75 10.50 -23.49 -2.24
CA LEU A 75 11.11 -24.54 -3.04
C LEU A 75 10.39 -25.87 -2.77
N SER A 76 9.64 -26.35 -3.76
CA SER A 76 8.89 -27.61 -3.76
C SER A 76 9.70 -28.70 -4.47
N GLY A 77 9.71 -29.91 -3.92
CA GLY A 77 10.39 -31.07 -4.53
C GLY A 77 11.89 -30.92 -4.79
N GLY A 78 12.55 -29.92 -4.18
CA GLY A 78 13.97 -29.60 -4.37
C GLY A 78 14.34 -29.01 -5.73
N SER A 79 13.39 -28.80 -6.64
CA SER A 79 13.67 -28.25 -7.97
C SER A 79 12.59 -27.34 -8.57
N THR A 80 11.53 -27.07 -7.83
CA THR A 80 10.39 -26.27 -8.32
C THR A 80 10.19 -25.06 -7.43
N ILE A 81 10.26 -23.86 -7.99
CA ILE A 81 9.92 -22.64 -7.27
C ILE A 81 8.43 -22.36 -7.44
N GLU A 82 7.72 -22.29 -6.32
CA GLU A 82 6.32 -21.91 -6.28
C GLU A 82 6.21 -20.50 -5.70
N VAL A 83 5.60 -19.59 -6.46
CA VAL A 83 5.23 -18.25 -6.01
C VAL A 83 3.75 -18.27 -5.65
N LEU A 84 3.48 -18.07 -4.37
CA LEU A 84 2.15 -17.97 -3.80
C LEU A 84 1.90 -16.51 -3.47
N SER A 85 0.87 -15.94 -4.03
CA SER A 85 0.41 -14.60 -3.67
C SER A 85 -1.10 -14.64 -3.75
N PRO A 86 -1.83 -13.77 -3.04
CA PRO A 86 -3.19 -13.47 -3.47
C PRO A 86 -3.10 -12.99 -4.92
N TYR A 87 -3.40 -13.88 -5.85
CA TYR A 87 -3.56 -13.54 -7.25
C TYR A 87 -5.04 -13.37 -7.52
N PHE A 88 -5.32 -12.45 -8.42
CA PHE A 88 -6.68 -12.03 -8.67
C PHE A 88 -7.24 -13.02 -9.66
N ALA A 89 -8.05 -13.93 -9.16
CA ALA A 89 -8.76 -14.86 -10.01
C ALA A 89 -9.86 -14.13 -10.79
N ASN A 90 -10.35 -14.76 -11.85
CA ASN A 90 -11.57 -14.31 -12.53
C ASN A 90 -12.76 -14.29 -11.55
N SER A 91 -13.83 -13.57 -11.89
CA SER A 91 -15.04 -13.40 -11.05
C SER A 91 -15.71 -14.70 -10.58
N GLU A 92 -15.36 -15.84 -11.17
CA GLU A 92 -15.87 -17.17 -10.83
C GLU A 92 -15.15 -17.80 -9.62
N ASN A 93 -13.98 -17.29 -9.24
CA ASN A 93 -13.13 -17.86 -8.21
C ASN A 93 -13.08 -16.96 -6.96
N ARG A 94 -13.17 -17.57 -5.77
CA ARG A 94 -13.01 -16.84 -4.50
C ARG A 94 -11.53 -16.47 -4.33
N MET A 95 -11.25 -15.20 -4.04
CA MET A 95 -9.89 -14.73 -3.74
C MET A 95 -9.40 -15.36 -2.42
N ARG A 96 -8.22 -15.98 -2.43
CA ARG A 96 -7.60 -16.54 -1.21
C ARG A 96 -6.14 -16.15 -1.11
N TYR A 97 -5.66 -16.08 0.13
CA TYR A 97 -4.24 -16.00 0.39
C TYR A 97 -3.59 -17.36 0.18
N GLY A 98 -2.43 -17.37 -0.50
CA GLY A 98 -1.63 -18.59 -0.68
C GLY A 98 -1.99 -19.42 -1.91
N ASP A 99 -2.89 -18.95 -2.79
CA ASP A 99 -3.11 -19.61 -4.07
C ASP A 99 -1.85 -19.54 -4.96
N LEU A 100 -1.61 -20.60 -5.74
CA LEU A 100 -0.44 -20.71 -6.61
C LEU A 100 -0.54 -19.76 -7.80
N LEU A 101 0.32 -18.74 -7.81
CA LEU A 101 0.38 -17.76 -8.89
C LEU A 101 1.28 -18.25 -10.05
N LEU A 102 2.43 -18.82 -9.69
CA LEU A 102 3.48 -19.21 -10.62
C LEU A 102 4.19 -20.45 -10.11
N SER A 103 4.44 -21.42 -10.99
CA SER A 103 5.37 -22.52 -10.74
C SER A 103 6.51 -22.48 -11.77
N ILE A 104 7.74 -22.70 -11.33
CA ILE A 104 8.93 -22.74 -12.17
C ILE A 104 9.66 -24.05 -11.91
N ASP A 105 9.55 -24.98 -12.85
CA ASP A 105 10.22 -26.28 -12.77
C ASP A 105 11.67 -26.21 -13.29
N GLY A 106 12.57 -26.95 -12.64
CA GLY A 106 13.96 -27.11 -13.08
C GLY A 106 14.97 -26.18 -12.39
N VAL A 107 14.56 -25.47 -11.34
CA VAL A 107 15.41 -24.55 -10.58
C VAL A 107 16.28 -25.34 -9.59
N ARG A 108 17.60 -25.44 -9.81
CA ARG A 108 18.52 -26.16 -8.93
C ARG A 108 19.67 -25.26 -8.48
N PHE A 109 19.83 -25.08 -7.17
CA PHE A 109 20.90 -24.26 -6.60
C PHE A 109 22.24 -25.01 -6.46
N GLU A 110 22.23 -26.36 -6.45
CA GLU A 110 23.39 -27.18 -6.02
C GLU A 110 24.14 -27.95 -7.12
N GLN A 111 23.88 -27.78 -8.43
CA GLN A 111 24.52 -28.63 -9.45
C GLN A 111 25.79 -28.07 -10.11
N ALA A 112 26.90 -28.79 -9.82
CA ALA A 112 28.15 -29.11 -10.55
C ALA A 112 29.00 -28.00 -11.19
N ALA A 113 30.31 -28.19 -11.08
CA ALA A 113 31.41 -27.31 -11.51
C ALA A 113 31.54 -27.09 -13.03
N ASP A 114 30.65 -27.65 -13.84
CA ASP A 114 30.85 -27.77 -15.30
C ASP A 114 30.11 -26.73 -16.15
N SER A 115 29.21 -25.91 -15.57
CA SER A 115 28.62 -24.77 -16.30
C SER A 115 29.34 -23.47 -15.94
N THR A 116 30.24 -23.02 -16.81
CA THR A 116 31.06 -21.80 -16.66
C THR A 116 30.35 -20.51 -17.09
N GLN A 117 29.12 -20.58 -17.61
CA GLN A 117 28.42 -19.37 -18.04
C GLN A 117 27.96 -18.60 -16.80
N GLN A 118 28.53 -17.41 -16.58
CA GLN A 118 28.14 -16.47 -15.54
C GLN A 118 27.26 -15.37 -16.16
N LEU A 119 26.16 -15.00 -15.50
CA LEU A 119 25.32 -13.90 -15.96
C LEU A 119 25.93 -12.55 -15.57
N SER A 120 26.63 -11.92 -16.51
CA SER A 120 27.18 -10.56 -16.36
C SER A 120 26.22 -9.45 -16.81
N ALA A 121 25.01 -9.82 -17.26
CA ALA A 121 24.02 -8.88 -17.78
C ALA A 121 23.61 -7.82 -16.74
N SER A 122 23.44 -6.60 -17.22
CA SER A 122 22.92 -5.47 -16.43
C SER A 122 21.43 -5.27 -16.71
N TYR A 123 20.68 -4.84 -15.70
CA TYR A 123 19.29 -4.48 -15.86
C TYR A 123 19.13 -3.04 -16.31
N ARG A 124 18.27 -2.81 -17.29
CA ARG A 124 17.81 -1.47 -17.68
C ARG A 124 16.38 -1.28 -17.21
N GLN A 125 16.20 -0.44 -16.20
CA GLN A 125 14.92 -0.18 -15.54
C GLN A 125 14.56 1.30 -15.52
N TYR A 126 13.39 1.60 -14.98
CA TYR A 126 12.91 2.95 -14.78
C TYR A 126 12.55 3.17 -13.32
N LYS A 127 13.10 4.24 -12.73
CA LYS A 127 12.54 4.80 -11.49
C LYS A 127 11.45 5.77 -11.86
N GLU A 128 10.36 5.75 -11.10
CA GLU A 128 9.21 6.60 -11.34
C GLU A 128 8.71 7.21 -10.05
N THR A 129 8.14 8.39 -10.19
CA THR A 129 7.34 9.08 -9.18
C THR A 129 6.35 9.99 -9.92
N PRO A 130 5.15 10.27 -9.39
CA PRO A 130 4.30 11.35 -9.89
C PRO A 130 5.07 12.66 -10.10
N SER A 131 4.73 13.40 -11.16
CA SER A 131 5.38 14.68 -11.44
C SER A 131 5.02 15.72 -10.37
N THR A 132 5.90 16.70 -10.16
CA THR A 132 5.63 17.78 -9.21
C THR A 132 4.51 18.69 -9.69
N SER A 133 4.34 18.87 -11.01
CA SER A 133 3.36 19.80 -11.59
C SER A 133 1.98 19.22 -11.81
N LYS A 134 1.89 17.92 -12.10
CA LYS A 134 0.64 17.22 -12.42
C LYS A 134 0.67 15.78 -11.88
N PRO A 135 0.67 15.61 -10.55
CA PRO A 135 0.83 14.31 -9.92
C PRO A 135 -0.27 13.28 -10.24
N ALA A 136 -1.48 13.72 -10.61
CA ALA A 136 -2.57 12.83 -10.95
C ALA A 136 -2.50 12.32 -12.40
N THR A 137 -1.88 13.05 -13.31
CA THR A 137 -1.86 12.69 -14.75
C THR A 137 -0.47 12.41 -15.33
N GLU A 138 0.61 12.86 -14.68
CA GLU A 138 1.98 12.74 -15.20
C GLU A 138 2.92 12.03 -14.21
N LEU A 139 3.89 11.30 -14.74
CA LEU A 139 5.01 10.73 -13.99
C LEU A 139 6.33 11.35 -14.44
N GLN A 140 7.22 11.57 -13.49
CA GLN A 140 8.64 11.74 -13.75
C GLN A 140 9.32 10.36 -13.78
N ARG A 141 9.93 10.05 -14.92
CA ARG A 141 10.65 8.81 -15.19
C ARG A 141 12.14 9.06 -15.35
N GLU A 142 12.95 8.21 -14.73
CA GLU A 142 14.42 8.22 -14.84
C GLU A 142 14.92 6.84 -15.23
N SER A 143 15.67 6.74 -16.33
CA SER A 143 16.30 5.48 -16.75
C SER A 143 17.46 5.14 -15.84
N VAL A 144 17.48 3.91 -15.36
CA VAL A 144 18.56 3.40 -14.51
C VAL A 144 19.13 2.12 -15.09
N GLN A 145 20.45 2.02 -15.06
CA GLN A 145 21.14 0.77 -15.31
C GLN A 145 21.64 0.25 -13.97
N TRP A 146 21.27 -0.97 -13.63
CA TRP A 146 21.62 -1.56 -12.35
C TRP A 146 22.11 -2.98 -12.53
N GLN A 147 23.18 -3.32 -11.82
CA GLN A 147 23.70 -4.66 -11.73
C GLN A 147 23.48 -5.10 -10.27
N PRO A 148 22.58 -6.07 -10.01
CA PRO A 148 22.38 -6.58 -8.67
C PRO A 148 23.71 -7.12 -8.12
N ALA A 149 23.99 -6.85 -6.85
CA ALA A 149 25.05 -7.55 -6.14
C ALA A 149 24.59 -9.01 -5.96
N ARG A 150 25.26 -9.92 -6.66
CA ARG A 150 24.91 -11.34 -6.69
C ARG A 150 26.15 -12.17 -6.91
N SER A 151 26.24 -13.29 -6.24
CA SER A 151 27.33 -14.25 -6.37
C SER A 151 26.81 -15.61 -6.82
N LEU A 152 27.72 -16.45 -7.33
CA LEU A 152 27.43 -17.82 -7.74
C LEU A 152 26.27 -17.95 -8.76
N VAL A 153 26.04 -16.93 -9.59
CA VAL A 153 24.99 -16.96 -10.60
C VAL A 153 25.37 -17.93 -11.71
N LYS A 154 24.62 -19.02 -11.81
CA LYS A 154 24.82 -20.10 -12.76
C LYS A 154 23.55 -20.36 -13.54
N LYS A 155 23.72 -20.85 -14.76
CA LYS A 155 22.61 -21.33 -15.57
C LYS A 155 22.04 -22.61 -14.95
N ALA A 156 20.77 -22.61 -14.59
CA ALA A 156 20.08 -23.73 -13.97
C ALA A 156 19.66 -24.76 -15.05
N GLY A 157 20.63 -25.57 -15.50
CA GLY A 157 20.40 -26.74 -16.36
C GLY A 157 20.18 -26.46 -17.85
N ALA A 158 20.25 -27.54 -18.65
CA ALA A 158 20.03 -27.51 -20.10
C ALA A 158 18.56 -27.16 -20.43
N ALA A 159 18.34 -26.55 -21.61
CA ALA A 159 17.05 -26.04 -22.11
C ALA A 159 15.82 -26.87 -21.68
N GLY A 160 14.78 -26.20 -21.19
CA GLY A 160 13.49 -26.84 -20.88
C GLY A 160 12.84 -26.50 -19.54
N ALA A 161 13.34 -25.51 -18.79
CA ALA A 161 12.61 -24.99 -17.64
C ALA A 161 11.24 -24.47 -18.09
N THR A 162 10.22 -24.79 -17.32
CA THR A 162 8.84 -24.46 -17.66
C THR A 162 8.23 -23.60 -16.58
N ILE A 163 7.64 -22.50 -17.02
CA ILE A 163 6.77 -21.68 -16.21
C ILE A 163 5.36 -22.20 -16.39
N ASP A 164 4.64 -22.44 -15.30
CA ASP A 164 3.19 -22.55 -15.29
C ASP A 164 2.60 -21.34 -14.57
N ALA A 165 1.88 -20.49 -15.30
CA ALA A 165 1.34 -19.24 -14.80
C ALA A 165 -0.19 -19.31 -14.70
N SER A 166 -0.70 -18.96 -13.53
CA SER A 166 -2.14 -18.82 -13.30
C SER A 166 -2.70 -17.61 -14.05
N ALA A 167 -3.99 -17.69 -14.42
CA ALA A 167 -4.72 -16.57 -14.99
C ALA A 167 -5.00 -15.49 -13.91
N ALA A 168 -3.99 -14.68 -13.63
CA ALA A 168 -4.03 -13.61 -12.64
C ALA A 168 -4.30 -12.24 -13.28
N ARG A 169 -5.21 -11.46 -12.69
CA ARG A 169 -5.51 -10.10 -13.18
C ARG A 169 -4.49 -9.06 -12.73
N LYS A 170 -4.02 -9.14 -11.48
CA LYS A 170 -2.98 -8.25 -10.93
C LYS A 170 -1.95 -9.05 -10.07
N PRO A 171 -0.70 -8.61 -9.97
CA PRO A 171 -0.02 -8.13 -11.17
C PRO A 171 -0.40 -9.00 -12.40
N SER A 172 -0.61 -8.36 -13.55
CA SER A 172 -0.96 -9.10 -14.76
C SER A 172 0.20 -10.04 -15.10
N LEU A 173 -0.08 -11.34 -15.25
CA LEU A 173 0.89 -12.28 -15.77
C LEU A 173 0.82 -12.44 -17.28
N SER A 174 -0.01 -11.66 -17.98
CA SER A 174 -0.29 -11.82 -19.42
C SER A 174 0.89 -12.00 -20.39
N PRO A 175 2.14 -11.56 -20.11
CA PRO A 175 3.30 -11.90 -20.94
C PRO A 175 3.69 -13.35 -20.81
N LEU A 176 3.58 -13.90 -19.61
CA LEU A 176 3.56 -15.33 -19.41
C LEU A 176 2.19 -15.78 -19.94
N ALA A 177 2.11 -16.17 -21.21
CA ALA A 177 0.86 -16.73 -21.75
C ALA A 177 0.31 -17.74 -20.73
N SER A 178 -0.97 -17.62 -20.38
CA SER A 178 -1.56 -18.45 -19.32
C SER A 178 -1.31 -19.93 -19.61
N GLY A 179 -0.85 -20.69 -18.62
CA GLY A 179 -0.41 -22.07 -18.78
C GLY A 179 1.10 -22.21 -18.99
N LYS A 180 1.48 -23.34 -19.59
CA LYS A 180 2.87 -23.79 -19.62
C LYS A 180 3.69 -23.10 -20.73
N THR A 181 4.69 -22.32 -20.34
CA THR A 181 5.63 -21.64 -21.25
C THR A 181 7.05 -22.14 -21.02
N VAL A 182 7.77 -22.45 -22.10
CA VAL A 182 9.21 -22.77 -22.04
C VAL A 182 10.00 -21.48 -22.07
N VAL A 183 10.88 -21.28 -21.09
CA VAL A 183 11.77 -20.10 -21.06
C VAL A 183 13.09 -20.38 -21.76
N ALA A 184 13.71 -19.32 -22.29
CA ALA A 184 14.99 -19.45 -22.99
C ALA A 184 16.08 -19.89 -22.01
N ASP A 185 16.14 -19.23 -20.85
CA ASP A 185 17.14 -19.49 -19.82
C ASP A 185 16.60 -19.29 -18.41
N VAL A 186 17.15 -20.06 -17.47
CA VAL A 186 16.98 -19.85 -16.03
C VAL A 186 18.35 -19.71 -15.39
N TRP A 187 18.47 -18.71 -14.55
CA TRP A 187 19.66 -18.42 -13.78
C TRP A 187 19.34 -18.53 -12.30
N THR A 188 20.20 -19.22 -11.56
CA THR A 188 20.11 -19.32 -10.11
C THR A 188 21.36 -18.73 -9.48
N GLY A 189 21.21 -17.99 -8.39
CA GLY A 189 22.36 -17.46 -7.67
C GLY A 189 22.02 -17.05 -6.25
N VAL A 190 22.99 -16.43 -5.60
CA VAL A 190 22.82 -15.83 -4.28
C VAL A 190 22.70 -14.33 -4.47
N TYR A 191 21.63 -13.71 -3.95
CA TYR A 191 21.60 -12.24 -3.88
C TYR A 191 22.36 -11.81 -2.62
N GLU A 192 23.10 -10.73 -2.75
CA GLU A 192 23.73 -10.06 -1.62
C GLU A 192 22.99 -8.74 -1.42
N ASP A 193 22.70 -8.37 -0.17
CA ASP A 193 22.15 -7.05 0.13
C ASP A 193 23.14 -6.00 -0.42
N PRO A 194 22.80 -5.28 -1.51
CA PRO A 194 23.74 -4.38 -2.13
C PRO A 194 24.00 -3.21 -1.17
N ALA A 195 25.26 -2.81 -1.02
CA ALA A 195 25.58 -1.48 -0.53
C ALA A 195 24.84 -0.44 -1.38
N GLU A 196 24.44 0.70 -0.80
CA GLU A 196 23.75 1.76 -1.54
C GLU A 196 24.55 2.12 -2.81
N PRO A 197 24.05 1.86 -4.03
CA PRO A 197 24.75 2.27 -5.23
C PRO A 197 24.73 3.79 -5.33
N GLY A 198 25.86 4.36 -5.74
CA GLY A 198 25.96 5.78 -6.05
C GLY A 198 24.95 6.19 -7.12
N LEU A 199 24.36 7.38 -6.96
CA LEU A 199 23.46 7.95 -7.95
C LEU A 199 24.19 8.10 -9.30
N PRO A 200 23.61 7.66 -10.43
CA PRO A 200 24.19 7.92 -11.74
C PRO A 200 24.30 9.43 -11.96
N LYS A 201 25.46 9.90 -12.44
CA LYS A 201 25.81 11.34 -12.48
C LYS A 201 25.05 12.19 -13.50
N SER A 202 24.17 11.63 -14.32
CA SER A 202 23.37 12.39 -15.29
C SER A 202 22.28 11.52 -15.93
N ALA A 203 21.26 11.13 -15.19
CA ALA A 203 20.13 10.45 -15.80
C ALA A 203 19.17 11.47 -16.41
N GLN A 204 18.79 11.28 -17.67
CA GLN A 204 17.77 12.11 -18.31
C GLN A 204 16.41 11.81 -17.66
N ARG A 205 15.79 12.86 -17.12
CA ARG A 205 14.42 12.81 -16.60
C ARG A 205 13.44 13.06 -17.74
N LYS A 206 12.42 12.21 -17.85
CA LYS A 206 11.37 12.30 -18.86
C LYS A 206 10.02 12.36 -18.16
N ILE A 207 9.12 13.21 -18.66
CA ILE A 207 7.72 13.18 -18.27
C ILE A 207 6.98 12.18 -19.16
N VAL A 208 6.17 11.32 -18.55
CA VAL A 208 5.32 10.35 -19.25
C VAL A 208 3.90 10.41 -18.70
N ASP A 209 2.93 10.01 -19.53
CA ASP A 209 1.52 9.95 -19.16
C ASP A 209 1.29 8.82 -18.16
N ARG A 210 0.77 9.15 -16.98
CA ARG A 210 0.46 8.18 -15.92
C ARG A 210 -0.58 7.17 -16.38
N ARG A 211 -1.62 7.61 -17.11
CA ARG A 211 -2.70 6.73 -17.58
C ARG A 211 -2.18 5.67 -18.54
N ALA A 212 -1.28 6.06 -19.43
CA ALA A 212 -0.67 5.15 -20.39
C ALA A 212 0.21 4.06 -19.72
N GLU A 213 0.80 4.36 -18.56
CA GLU A 213 1.77 3.50 -17.88
C GLU A 213 1.12 2.63 -16.78
N HIS A 214 0.19 3.21 -16.01
CA HIS A 214 -0.42 2.56 -14.84
C HIS A 214 -1.95 2.51 -14.84
N GLY A 215 -2.62 3.03 -15.87
CA GLY A 215 -4.08 3.15 -15.91
C GLY A 215 -4.60 4.37 -15.15
N ASP A 216 -5.92 4.46 -15.00
CA ASP A 216 -6.57 5.62 -14.39
C ASP A 216 -6.23 5.77 -12.90
N ALA A 217 -6.01 7.01 -12.48
CA ALA A 217 -5.71 7.38 -11.09
C ALA A 217 -6.98 7.48 -10.21
N ALA A 218 -8.08 6.87 -10.64
CA ALA A 218 -9.37 6.93 -9.98
C ALA A 218 -9.86 5.52 -9.62
N PHE A 219 -10.26 5.37 -8.36
CA PHE A 219 -10.77 4.11 -7.83
C PHE A 219 -12.17 4.30 -7.26
N GLN A 220 -13.04 3.35 -7.55
CA GLN A 220 -14.35 3.23 -6.94
C GLN A 220 -14.33 2.11 -5.92
N PHE A 221 -14.90 2.39 -4.76
CA PHE A 221 -15.00 1.48 -3.64
C PHE A 221 -16.47 1.38 -3.25
N SER A 222 -17.01 0.17 -3.14
CA SER A 222 -18.37 -0.06 -2.65
C SER A 222 -18.35 -1.08 -1.52
N ASP A 223 -19.38 -1.01 -0.68
CA ASP A 223 -19.49 -1.85 0.53
C ASP A 223 -18.25 -1.70 1.43
N ILE A 224 -17.87 -0.46 1.72
CA ILE A 224 -16.80 -0.18 2.68
C ILE A 224 -17.40 -0.29 4.08
N ASP A 225 -16.84 -1.16 4.91
CA ASP A 225 -17.10 -1.24 6.35
C ASP A 225 -15.91 -0.62 7.07
N VAL A 226 -16.16 0.20 8.09
CA VAL A 226 -15.11 0.87 8.86
C VAL A 226 -15.40 0.72 10.34
N LEU A 227 -14.37 0.39 11.12
CA LEU A 227 -14.31 0.57 12.56
C LEU A 227 -13.24 1.61 12.86
N SER A 228 -13.64 2.78 13.35
CA SER A 228 -12.75 3.90 13.62
C SER A 228 -12.66 4.18 15.10
N MET A 229 -11.47 4.49 15.57
CA MET A 229 -11.15 4.78 16.96
C MET A 229 -10.48 6.14 17.03
N ARG A 230 -11.09 7.08 17.75
CA ARG A 230 -10.55 8.42 17.98
C ARG A 230 -9.71 8.42 19.26
N ILE A 231 -8.44 8.80 19.15
CA ILE A 231 -7.50 8.81 20.27
C ILE A 231 -6.95 10.23 20.45
N GLU A 232 -7.22 10.82 21.61
CA GLU A 232 -6.63 12.10 22.00
C GLU A 232 -5.23 11.88 22.62
N LEU A 233 -4.24 12.61 22.13
CA LEU A 233 -2.85 12.50 22.57
C LEU A 233 -2.46 13.52 23.65
N GLY A 234 -3.33 14.49 23.95
CA GLY A 234 -3.03 15.62 24.83
C GLY A 234 -2.25 16.74 24.13
N LYS A 235 -2.00 17.85 24.85
CA LYS A 235 -1.48 19.11 24.29
C LYS A 235 -0.03 19.43 24.69
N SER A 236 0.71 18.45 25.20
CA SER A 236 2.08 18.64 25.68
C SER A 236 3.07 18.90 24.53
N ASP A 237 4.20 19.55 24.83
CA ASP A 237 5.24 19.83 23.82
C ASP A 237 5.87 18.56 23.21
N PRO A 238 6.14 17.47 23.97
CA PRO A 238 6.56 16.20 23.37
C PRO A 238 5.55 15.67 22.36
N VAL A 239 4.25 15.81 22.64
CA VAL A 239 3.19 15.35 21.71
C VAL A 239 3.21 16.16 20.43
N LYS A 240 3.27 17.50 20.54
CA LYS A 240 3.39 18.40 19.38
C LYS A 240 4.63 18.08 18.55
N LYS A 241 5.77 17.81 19.18
CA LYS A 241 7.01 17.44 18.49
C LYS A 241 6.84 16.12 17.74
N GLY A 242 6.31 15.08 18.38
CA GLY A 242 6.08 13.78 17.73
C GLY A 242 5.11 13.86 16.56
N LEU A 243 4.01 14.62 16.71
CA LEU A 243 3.07 14.91 15.62
C LEU A 243 3.75 15.61 14.44
N ARG A 244 4.62 16.60 14.68
CA ARG A 244 5.42 17.24 13.61
C ARG A 244 6.38 16.27 12.94
N GLU A 245 6.99 15.35 13.69
CA GLU A 245 7.88 14.32 13.12
C GLU A 245 7.11 13.36 12.20
N LEU A 246 5.84 13.03 12.51
CA LEU A 246 4.99 12.17 11.68
C LEU A 246 4.62 12.83 10.34
N ILE A 247 4.46 14.15 10.29
CA ILE A 247 4.12 14.89 9.07
C ILE A 247 5.32 15.50 8.36
N ALA A 248 6.54 15.28 8.87
CA ALA A 248 7.76 15.79 8.27
C ALA A 248 7.92 15.43 6.78
N PRO A 249 7.49 14.24 6.29
CA PRO A 249 7.53 13.92 4.87
C PRO A 249 6.73 14.86 3.97
N LEU A 250 5.75 15.61 4.49
CA LEU A 250 4.99 16.61 3.71
C LEU A 250 5.74 17.93 3.55
N ASN A 251 6.76 18.20 4.35
CA ASN A 251 7.47 19.48 4.43
C ASN A 251 8.84 19.40 3.75
N PHE A 252 8.88 18.93 2.49
CA PHE A 252 10.10 18.89 1.69
C PHE A 252 10.31 20.20 0.90
N PRO A 253 11.57 20.58 0.63
CA PRO A 253 11.85 21.73 -0.24
C PRO A 253 11.46 21.41 -1.69
N VAL A 254 10.90 22.40 -2.41
CA VAL A 254 10.50 22.27 -3.83
C VAL A 254 11.41 23.14 -4.70
N PRO A 255 12.50 22.62 -5.29
CA PRO A 255 13.38 23.43 -6.13
C PRO A 255 12.63 24.06 -7.31
N PRO A 256 12.91 25.32 -7.68
CA PRO A 256 13.96 26.20 -7.16
C PRO A 256 13.53 27.14 -6.01
N SER A 257 12.30 27.05 -5.50
CA SER A 257 11.73 28.05 -4.58
C SER A 257 11.30 27.47 -3.23
N ASP A 258 11.32 28.28 -2.18
CA ASP A 258 10.55 27.96 -0.98
C ASP A 258 9.06 27.90 -1.37
N PRO A 259 8.31 26.83 -1.02
CA PRO A 259 6.88 26.77 -1.31
C PRO A 259 6.08 27.92 -0.68
N GLY A 260 6.63 28.64 0.30
CA GLY A 260 5.96 29.76 0.97
C GLY A 260 4.89 29.30 1.96
N PHE A 261 4.87 28.01 2.28
CA PHE A 261 3.99 27.40 3.26
C PHE A 261 4.62 26.14 3.86
N THR A 262 4.05 25.69 4.98
CA THR A 262 4.33 24.39 5.58
C THR A 262 3.03 23.70 5.96
N PHE A 263 3.03 22.38 6.03
CA PHE A 263 1.97 21.62 6.66
C PHE A 263 2.20 21.55 8.17
N GLU A 264 1.14 21.84 8.93
CA GLU A 264 1.08 21.65 10.38
C GLU A 264 -0.04 20.68 10.75
N VAL A 265 0.06 20.05 11.92
CA VAL A 265 -1.01 19.19 12.44
C VAL A 265 -2.10 20.07 13.04
N ALA A 266 -3.33 19.93 12.55
CA ALA A 266 -4.45 20.77 12.94
C ALA A 266 -5.07 20.41 14.31
N THR A 267 -4.88 19.17 14.77
CA THR A 267 -5.44 18.66 16.04
C THR A 267 -4.45 17.77 16.78
N SER A 268 -4.67 17.56 18.08
CA SER A 268 -3.96 16.54 18.88
C SER A 268 -4.66 15.18 18.87
N VAL A 269 -5.47 14.94 17.84
CA VAL A 269 -6.33 13.76 17.72
C VAL A 269 -5.91 12.94 16.52
N ILE A 270 -5.62 11.67 16.78
CA ILE A 270 -5.39 10.69 15.73
C ILE A 270 -6.63 9.83 15.56
N GLN A 271 -6.81 9.30 14.36
CA GLN A 271 -7.78 8.25 14.11
C GLN A 271 -7.07 6.97 13.73
N VAL A 272 -7.44 5.88 14.37
CA VAL A 272 -6.99 4.54 14.02
C VAL A 272 -8.18 3.82 13.43
N MET A 273 -8.07 3.40 12.18
CA MET A 273 -9.20 2.91 11.41
C MET A 273 -8.89 1.54 10.85
N LEU A 274 -9.80 0.61 11.09
CA LEU A 274 -9.90 -0.64 10.35
C LEU A 274 -10.93 -0.44 9.24
N LEU A 275 -10.57 -0.78 8.03
CA LEU A 275 -11.45 -0.76 6.87
C LEU A 275 -11.49 -2.14 6.26
N ARG A 276 -12.66 -2.52 5.75
CA ARG A 276 -12.80 -3.58 4.76
C ARG A 276 -13.42 -2.95 3.52
N TYR A 277 -12.69 -3.02 2.41
CA TYR A 277 -13.24 -2.67 1.11
C TYR A 277 -13.93 -3.92 0.56
N GLY A 278 -15.26 -3.95 0.58
CA GLY A 278 -16.02 -5.08 0.02
C GLY A 278 -15.74 -5.25 -1.47
N ARG A 279 -15.72 -4.14 -2.21
CA ARG A 279 -15.36 -4.11 -3.64
C ARG A 279 -14.57 -2.86 -4.00
N MET A 280 -13.40 -3.05 -4.61
CA MET A 280 -12.51 -2.02 -5.14
C MET A 280 -12.33 -2.23 -6.64
N GLN A 281 -12.59 -1.20 -7.43
CA GLN A 281 -12.57 -1.22 -8.90
C GLN A 281 -11.86 0.02 -9.44
N GLU A 282 -11.23 -0.10 -10.62
CA GLU A 282 -10.80 1.08 -11.39
C GLU A 282 -12.07 1.81 -11.89
N ALA A 283 -12.13 3.14 -11.76
CA ALA A 283 -13.37 3.90 -12.00
C ALA A 283 -13.85 3.85 -13.46
N GLU A 284 -12.94 3.69 -14.43
CA GLU A 284 -13.25 3.54 -15.86
C GLU A 284 -12.72 2.20 -16.39
N GLY A 285 -13.55 1.46 -17.14
CA GLY A 285 -13.10 0.33 -17.96
C GLY A 285 -13.11 -1.07 -17.32
N GLY A 286 -13.54 -1.22 -16.07
CA GLY A 286 -13.77 -2.54 -15.45
C GLY A 286 -15.16 -3.10 -15.76
N ALA A 287 -15.29 -4.42 -15.96
CA ALA A 287 -16.60 -5.05 -15.90
C ALA A 287 -17.13 -4.98 -14.46
N THR A 288 -18.44 -4.79 -14.25
CA THR A 288 -19.03 -4.63 -12.90
C THR A 288 -18.78 -5.81 -11.95
N ALA A 289 -18.52 -7.00 -12.51
CA ALA A 289 -18.15 -8.20 -11.77
C ALA A 289 -16.65 -8.24 -11.36
N ASP A 290 -15.84 -7.28 -11.80
CA ASP A 290 -14.40 -7.28 -11.62
C ASP A 290 -14.01 -6.36 -10.48
N TYR A 291 -13.94 -6.90 -9.27
CA TYR A 291 -13.52 -6.14 -8.09
C TYR A 291 -12.44 -6.86 -7.30
N GLN A 292 -11.78 -6.09 -6.43
CA GLN A 292 -10.88 -6.57 -5.40
C GLN A 292 -11.52 -6.34 -4.03
N SER A 293 -11.09 -7.11 -3.05
CA SER A 293 -11.41 -6.86 -1.65
C SER A 293 -10.11 -6.80 -0.87
N GLN A 294 -10.08 -6.04 0.22
CA GLN A 294 -8.92 -5.94 1.09
C GLN A 294 -9.35 -5.45 2.47
N HIS A 295 -8.55 -5.76 3.48
CA HIS A 295 -8.57 -5.05 4.75
C HIS A 295 -7.45 -4.02 4.78
N GLU A 296 -7.69 -2.96 5.54
CA GLU A 296 -6.72 -1.89 5.74
C GLU A 296 -6.77 -1.40 7.18
N LEU A 297 -5.60 -1.29 7.82
CA LEU A 297 -5.40 -0.54 9.05
C LEU A 297 -4.73 0.77 8.64
N VAL A 298 -5.34 1.90 8.95
CA VAL A 298 -4.76 3.22 8.66
C VAL A 298 -4.81 4.10 9.89
N VAL A 299 -3.73 4.84 10.10
CA VAL A 299 -3.69 5.94 11.07
C VAL A 299 -3.81 7.25 10.30
N ARG A 300 -4.76 8.09 10.69
CA ARG A 300 -5.01 9.38 10.04
C ARG A 300 -4.72 10.54 10.98
N LEU A 301 -4.11 11.57 10.41
CA LEU A 301 -3.87 12.87 11.02
C LEU A 301 -4.59 13.92 10.18
N LEU A 302 -5.24 14.87 10.85
CA LEU A 302 -5.70 16.08 10.19
C LEU A 302 -4.55 17.08 10.16
N VAL A 303 -4.14 17.45 8.96
CA VAL A 303 -3.09 18.44 8.72
C VAL A 303 -3.70 19.62 7.99
N GLY A 304 -3.00 20.75 8.01
CA GLY A 304 -3.34 21.82 7.08
C GLY A 304 -2.19 22.73 6.75
N LYS A 305 -2.41 23.47 5.68
CA LYS A 305 -1.44 24.38 5.09
C LYS A 305 -1.42 25.70 5.86
N VAL A 306 -0.23 26.09 6.30
CA VAL A 306 0.04 27.36 6.99
C VAL A 306 1.09 28.12 6.20
N ASP A 307 0.78 29.34 5.78
CA ASP A 307 1.74 30.18 5.04
C ASP A 307 2.96 30.53 5.91
N SER A 308 4.11 30.77 5.27
CA SER A 308 5.34 31.10 5.96
C SER A 308 5.19 32.33 6.86
N GLY A 309 5.30 32.14 8.17
CA GLY A 309 5.14 33.19 9.19
C GLY A 309 3.69 33.45 9.62
N GLY A 310 2.73 32.71 9.07
CA GLY A 310 1.33 32.72 9.47
C GLY A 310 1.01 31.76 10.63
N SER A 311 -0.24 31.80 11.08
CA SER A 311 -0.83 30.83 12.03
C SER A 311 -2.24 30.38 11.62
N THR A 312 -2.68 30.83 10.44
CA THR A 312 -3.99 30.53 9.87
C THR A 312 -3.87 29.32 8.97
N TYR A 313 -4.78 28.38 9.13
CA TYR A 313 -4.89 27.23 8.24
C TYR A 313 -5.69 27.63 7.01
N ASN A 314 -5.04 27.56 5.85
CA ASN A 314 -5.63 27.93 4.56
C ASN A 314 -6.30 26.74 3.87
N ASP A 315 -5.84 25.52 4.17
CA ASP A 315 -6.40 24.29 3.64
C ASP A 315 -6.23 23.16 4.64
N LEU A 316 -7.11 22.16 4.62
CA LEU A 316 -7.08 20.99 5.49
C LEU A 316 -7.14 19.72 4.67
N ALA A 317 -6.30 18.77 5.03
CA ALA A 317 -6.25 17.48 4.38
C ALA A 317 -5.93 16.38 5.39
N VAL A 318 -6.30 15.17 5.01
CA VAL A 318 -5.99 13.95 5.77
C VAL A 318 -4.64 13.42 5.32
N HIS A 319 -3.70 13.34 6.26
CA HIS A 319 -2.43 12.64 6.07
C HIS A 319 -2.47 11.26 6.74
N ALA A 320 -1.76 10.28 6.18
CA ALA A 320 -1.77 8.90 6.66
C ALA A 320 -0.33 8.40 6.87
N PRO A 321 0.28 8.66 8.04
CA PRO A 321 1.68 8.32 8.28
C PRO A 321 1.94 6.83 8.43
N ALA A 322 0.91 6.01 8.65
CA ALA A 322 1.02 4.56 8.74
C ALA A 322 -0.21 3.89 8.17
N ILE A 323 0.01 2.89 7.33
CA ILE A 323 -1.05 2.15 6.64
C ILE A 323 -0.60 0.72 6.37
N PHE A 324 -1.46 -0.23 6.66
CA PHE A 324 -1.20 -1.66 6.51
C PHE A 324 -2.35 -2.30 5.75
N VAL A 325 -2.02 -3.12 4.78
CA VAL A 325 -2.99 -3.79 3.90
C VAL A 325 -2.66 -5.26 3.80
N ASP A 326 -3.66 -6.07 3.53
CA ASP A 326 -3.47 -7.50 3.24
C ASP A 326 -3.36 -7.79 1.73
N ASN A 327 -3.42 -6.75 0.89
CA ASN A 327 -3.33 -6.85 -0.56
C ASN A 327 -1.96 -6.31 -1.08
N PRO A 328 -1.06 -7.18 -1.58
CA PRO A 328 0.26 -6.79 -2.11
C PRO A 328 0.18 -5.81 -3.28
N TRP A 329 -0.86 -5.92 -4.11
CA TRP A 329 -1.05 -5.01 -5.23
C TRP A 329 -1.44 -3.61 -4.77
N SER A 330 -2.36 -3.53 -3.81
CA SER A 330 -2.72 -2.26 -3.16
C SER A 330 -1.52 -1.61 -2.50
N LYS A 331 -0.65 -2.40 -1.85
CA LYS A 331 0.64 -1.92 -1.32
C LYS A 331 1.48 -1.27 -2.43
N VAL A 332 1.67 -1.96 -3.55
CA VAL A 332 2.48 -1.45 -4.68
C VAL A 332 1.92 -0.14 -5.22
N ILE A 333 0.63 -0.10 -5.57
CA ILE A 333 0.01 1.11 -6.14
C ILE A 333 0.02 2.26 -5.13
N GLY A 334 -0.30 1.96 -3.87
CA GLY A 334 -0.32 2.95 -2.78
C GLY A 334 1.04 3.61 -2.58
N ARG A 335 2.11 2.81 -2.56
CA ARG A 335 3.48 3.31 -2.34
C ARG A 335 4.00 4.16 -3.48
N GLU A 336 3.71 3.78 -4.71
CA GLU A 336 4.41 4.29 -5.88
C GLU A 336 3.67 5.43 -6.56
N LEU A 337 2.33 5.40 -6.49
CA LEU A 337 1.47 6.32 -7.23
C LEU A 337 0.63 7.22 -6.32
N GLN A 338 0.50 6.85 -5.04
CA GLN A 338 -0.32 7.59 -4.07
C GLN A 338 0.48 8.14 -2.88
N GLY A 339 1.77 7.77 -2.72
CA GLY A 339 2.61 8.25 -1.62
C GLY A 339 2.28 7.65 -0.25
N PHE A 340 1.50 6.57 -0.19
CA PHE A 340 1.19 5.88 1.06
C PHE A 340 2.31 4.89 1.42
N GLU A 341 2.88 4.97 2.62
CA GLU A 341 3.86 3.99 3.12
C GLU A 341 3.19 2.66 3.53
N LYS A 342 2.50 2.01 2.58
CA LYS A 342 1.79 0.74 2.81
C LYS A 342 2.77 -0.37 3.17
N CYS A 343 2.41 -1.15 4.18
CA CYS A 343 3.06 -2.40 4.56
C CYS A 343 2.06 -3.57 4.49
N LEU A 344 2.56 -4.79 4.31
CA LEU A 344 1.71 -5.97 4.34
C LEU A 344 1.40 -6.37 5.78
N ALA A 345 0.12 -6.59 6.08
CA ALA A 345 -0.35 -7.11 7.35
C ALA A 345 -1.40 -8.21 7.16
N ALA A 346 -1.50 -9.09 8.15
CA ALA A 346 -2.57 -10.06 8.29
C ALA A 346 -3.58 -9.56 9.32
N PHE A 347 -4.86 -9.78 9.05
CA PHE A 347 -5.98 -9.43 9.93
C PHE A 347 -6.56 -10.71 10.51
N CYS A 348 -6.53 -10.84 11.83
CA CYS A 348 -6.76 -12.09 12.53
C CYS A 348 -7.94 -11.99 13.48
N VAL A 349 -8.81 -13.01 13.45
CA VAL A 349 -9.90 -13.19 14.42
C VAL A 349 -9.50 -14.25 15.45
N GLY A 350 -9.98 -14.10 16.68
CA GLY A 350 -9.80 -15.09 17.74
C GLY A 350 -10.93 -16.10 17.72
N GLN A 351 -10.62 -17.39 17.58
CA GLN A 351 -11.60 -18.47 17.65
C GLN A 351 -11.05 -19.60 18.51
N ASP A 352 -11.77 -19.99 19.57
CA ASP A 352 -11.43 -21.13 20.44
C ASP A 352 -10.00 -21.09 21.02
N GLY A 353 -9.48 -19.88 21.28
CA GLY A 353 -8.11 -19.66 21.77
C GLY A 353 -7.03 -19.71 20.69
N ALA A 354 -7.38 -20.05 19.44
CA ALA A 354 -6.51 -19.96 18.27
C ALA A 354 -6.77 -18.67 17.48
N ARG A 355 -5.76 -18.21 16.73
CA ARG A 355 -5.92 -17.09 15.79
C ARG A 355 -6.06 -17.62 14.38
N SER A 356 -7.01 -17.04 13.63
CA SER A 356 -7.20 -17.37 12.22
C SER A 356 -7.11 -16.10 11.38
N ARG A 357 -6.31 -16.15 10.31
CA ARG A 357 -6.19 -15.07 9.32
C ARG A 357 -7.46 -15.02 8.46
N LEU A 358 -7.98 -13.82 8.23
CA LEU A 358 -9.06 -13.58 7.27
C LEU A 358 -8.53 -13.66 5.83
N ASN A 359 -9.39 -14.08 4.89
CA ASN A 359 -9.19 -13.92 3.45
C ASN A 359 -9.49 -12.47 3.02
N PRO A 360 -9.15 -12.05 1.78
CA PRO A 360 -9.42 -10.68 1.33
C PRO A 360 -10.92 -10.29 1.37
N ASP A 361 -11.82 -11.27 1.24
CA ASP A 361 -13.28 -11.08 1.33
C ASP A 361 -13.79 -10.96 2.80
N GLY A 362 -12.89 -11.07 3.78
CA GLY A 362 -13.19 -11.08 5.21
C GLY A 362 -13.74 -12.39 5.73
N GLY A 363 -13.80 -13.43 4.91
CA GLY A 363 -14.18 -14.78 5.33
C GLY A 363 -13.00 -15.58 5.88
N LEU A 364 -13.30 -16.61 6.67
CA LEU A 364 -12.31 -17.61 7.07
C LEU A 364 -12.09 -18.65 5.98
N ALA A 365 -10.92 -19.32 5.99
CA ALA A 365 -10.65 -20.44 5.09
C ALA A 365 -11.73 -21.52 5.24
N GLY A 366 -12.41 -21.87 4.14
CA GLY A 366 -13.50 -22.85 4.14
C GLY A 366 -14.84 -22.34 4.70
N GLY A 367 -14.91 -21.11 5.21
CA GLY A 367 -16.12 -20.50 5.76
C GLY A 367 -17.00 -19.82 4.71
N SER A 368 -18.28 -19.67 5.05
CA SER A 368 -19.24 -18.82 4.32
C SER A 368 -19.40 -17.48 5.02
N GLY A 369 -19.28 -16.38 4.28
CA GLY A 369 -19.57 -15.02 4.76
C GLY A 369 -18.36 -14.29 5.34
N SER A 370 -18.44 -12.96 5.30
CA SER A 370 -17.45 -12.04 5.87
C SER A 370 -17.69 -11.87 7.37
N ARG A 371 -16.62 -11.82 8.17
CA ARG A 371 -16.68 -11.52 9.61
C ARG A 371 -16.80 -10.00 9.82
N PRO A 372 -17.54 -9.51 10.81
CA PRO A 372 -17.55 -8.07 11.13
C PRO A 372 -16.15 -7.61 11.56
N LEU A 373 -15.83 -6.32 11.33
CA LEU A 373 -14.53 -5.77 11.72
C LEU A 373 -14.26 -5.85 13.23
N SER A 374 -15.31 -5.87 14.06
CA SER A 374 -15.23 -6.05 15.51
C SER A 374 -14.70 -7.42 15.93
N ASP A 375 -14.78 -8.44 15.07
CA ASP A 375 -14.21 -9.77 15.33
C ASP A 375 -12.69 -9.80 15.17
N ILE A 376 -12.09 -8.79 14.51
CA ILE A 376 -10.64 -8.70 14.35
C ILE A 376 -10.05 -8.41 15.72
N THR A 377 -9.26 -9.36 16.21
CA THR A 377 -8.64 -9.29 17.55
C THR A 377 -7.18 -8.91 17.48
N ARG A 378 -6.54 -9.12 16.32
CA ARG A 378 -5.12 -8.83 16.12
C ARG A 378 -4.80 -8.51 14.67
N ILE A 379 -3.84 -7.62 14.49
CA ILE A 379 -3.23 -7.29 13.21
C ILE A 379 -1.72 -7.49 13.34
N GLU A 380 -1.12 -8.19 12.40
CA GLU A 380 0.29 -8.60 12.44
C GLU A 380 0.98 -8.23 11.12
N LEU A 381 2.24 -7.79 11.16
CA LEU A 381 3.07 -7.70 9.96
C LEU A 381 3.25 -9.10 9.37
N VAL A 382 3.07 -9.23 8.06
CA VAL A 382 3.27 -10.50 7.37
C VAL A 382 4.75 -10.81 7.27
N ASP A 383 5.14 -11.97 7.79
CA ASP A 383 6.38 -12.63 7.40
C ASP A 383 6.10 -13.61 6.26
N LEU A 384 6.60 -13.31 5.07
CA LEU A 384 6.43 -14.15 3.87
C LEU A 384 7.53 -15.23 3.76
N VAL A 385 8.55 -15.18 4.62
CA VAL A 385 9.68 -16.12 4.59
C VAL A 385 9.29 -17.45 5.24
N SER A 386 8.65 -17.39 6.40
CA SER A 386 8.31 -18.60 7.17
C SER A 386 7.34 -19.55 6.47
N ASN A 387 6.65 -19.13 5.39
CA ASN A 387 5.69 -19.92 4.59
C ASN A 387 4.59 -20.63 5.40
N ASP A 388 4.52 -20.35 6.71
CA ASP A 388 3.64 -20.96 7.66
C ASP A 388 2.52 -19.95 7.97
N PRO A 389 1.28 -20.22 7.56
CA PRO A 389 0.15 -19.36 7.92
C PRO A 389 -0.09 -19.32 9.43
N THR A 390 0.52 -20.23 10.20
CA THR A 390 0.52 -20.28 11.66
C THR A 390 1.75 -19.65 12.31
N SER A 391 2.76 -19.24 11.53
CA SER A 391 3.84 -18.42 12.10
C SER A 391 3.23 -17.12 12.61
N ASN A 392 3.52 -16.82 13.87
CA ASN A 392 3.10 -15.57 14.48
C ASN A 392 3.82 -14.44 13.74
N GLY A 393 3.08 -13.61 13.00
CA GLY A 393 3.65 -12.37 12.48
C GLY A 393 4.04 -11.45 13.64
N TRP A 394 4.76 -10.37 13.33
CA TRP A 394 5.04 -9.38 14.37
C TRP A 394 3.76 -8.60 14.68
N PRO A 395 3.27 -8.61 15.94
CA PRO A 395 2.04 -7.91 16.26
C PRO A 395 2.21 -6.41 15.99
N LEU A 396 1.17 -5.78 15.45
CA LEU A 396 1.04 -4.33 15.29
C LEU A 396 -0.02 -3.80 16.26
N LEU A 397 -1.20 -4.41 16.24
CA LEU A 397 -2.34 -3.93 17.01
C LEU A 397 -3.13 -5.12 17.54
N ASP A 398 -3.32 -5.18 18.86
CA ASP A 398 -4.37 -6.01 19.47
C ASP A 398 -5.62 -5.16 19.68
N ILE A 399 -6.78 -5.76 19.44
CA ILE A 399 -8.07 -5.10 19.54
C ILE A 399 -9.03 -6.01 20.30
N ARG A 400 -9.72 -5.47 21.29
CA ARG A 400 -10.87 -6.11 21.93
C ARG A 400 -12.04 -5.17 21.81
N SER A 401 -12.89 -5.45 20.84
CA SER A 401 -14.12 -4.71 20.62
C SER A 401 -15.26 -5.32 21.44
N PRO A 402 -16.22 -4.52 21.91
CA PRO A 402 -17.47 -5.06 22.43
C PRO A 402 -18.20 -5.82 21.31
N PRO A 403 -19.05 -6.80 21.65
CA PRO A 403 -19.84 -7.52 20.66
C PRO A 403 -20.71 -6.57 19.83
N ASP A 404 -20.91 -6.94 18.57
CA ASP A 404 -21.73 -6.18 17.62
C ASP A 404 -23.21 -6.42 17.95
N GLU A 405 -23.82 -5.54 18.75
CA GLU A 405 -25.16 -5.73 19.31
C GLU A 405 -26.29 -4.98 18.58
N GLY A 406 -26.09 -4.46 17.36
CA GLY A 406 -27.12 -3.60 16.75
C GLY A 406 -27.18 -3.53 15.23
N GLU A 407 -28.36 -3.13 14.74
CA GLU A 407 -28.53 -2.70 13.36
C GLU A 407 -27.89 -1.33 13.15
N TRP A 408 -27.24 -1.20 12.00
CA TRP A 408 -26.76 0.06 11.46
C TRP A 408 -27.90 1.05 11.32
N LYS A 409 -27.75 2.25 11.87
CA LYS A 409 -28.73 3.31 11.69
C LYS A 409 -28.31 4.16 10.50
N LEU A 410 -29.26 4.41 9.60
CA LEU A 410 -29.12 5.52 8.66
C LEU A 410 -28.93 6.79 9.49
N PRO A 411 -28.04 7.72 9.12
CA PRO A 411 -28.15 9.08 9.61
C PRO A 411 -29.58 9.51 9.29
N GLN A 412 -30.42 9.68 10.32
CA GLN A 412 -31.70 10.33 10.11
C GLN A 412 -31.33 11.71 9.61
N ARG A 413 -31.51 11.99 8.31
CA ARG A 413 -31.59 13.35 7.81
C ARG A 413 -32.71 13.98 8.62
N PRO A 414 -32.43 14.86 9.59
CA PRO A 414 -33.48 15.36 10.44
C PRO A 414 -34.39 16.16 9.54
N GLY A 415 -35.65 15.72 9.38
CA GLY A 415 -36.66 16.54 8.76
C GLY A 415 -36.81 17.82 9.57
N GLY A 416 -36.36 18.95 9.03
CA GLY A 416 -36.72 20.28 9.53
C GLY A 416 -35.92 20.87 10.70
N LEU A 417 -34.85 20.23 11.16
CA LEU A 417 -33.92 20.86 12.12
C LEU A 417 -32.63 21.27 11.40
N SER A 418 -32.22 22.53 11.60
CA SER A 418 -30.97 23.09 11.10
C SER A 418 -29.80 22.15 11.38
N LEU A 419 -28.99 21.86 10.34
CA LEU A 419 -27.73 21.09 10.38
C LEU A 419 -26.79 21.48 11.54
N MET A 420 -27.01 22.62 12.20
CA MET A 420 -26.12 23.23 13.17
C MET A 420 -26.08 22.56 14.55
N GLU A 421 -27.13 21.86 15.01
CA GLU A 421 -27.20 21.46 16.44
C GLU A 421 -26.94 19.97 16.71
N SER A 422 -27.44 19.05 15.87
CA SER A 422 -27.26 17.61 16.09
C SER A 422 -25.93 17.05 15.54
N ASN A 423 -25.36 17.64 14.49
CA ASN A 423 -24.10 17.16 13.89
C ASN A 423 -22.84 17.56 14.68
N ARG A 424 -22.95 18.44 15.69
CA ARG A 424 -21.77 18.97 16.41
C ARG A 424 -21.13 17.99 17.38
N LYS A 425 -21.86 16.99 17.88
CA LYS A 425 -21.35 16.02 18.86
C LYS A 425 -21.10 14.62 18.30
N ASP A 426 -21.80 14.24 17.22
CA ASP A 426 -21.87 12.85 16.75
C ASP A 426 -21.23 12.64 15.36
N ALA A 427 -20.29 13.49 14.94
CA ALA A 427 -19.68 13.40 13.61
C ALA A 427 -18.89 12.08 13.43
N ALA A 428 -19.49 11.10 12.74
CA ALA A 428 -18.91 9.79 12.46
C ALA A 428 -17.99 9.76 11.22
N TRP A 429 -17.91 10.83 10.44
CA TRP A 429 -17.00 10.92 9.30
C TRP A 429 -16.80 12.39 8.88
N PRO A 430 -15.56 12.87 8.63
CA PRO A 430 -14.28 12.17 8.76
C PRO A 430 -13.85 11.98 10.22
N GLY A 431 -14.66 12.41 11.20
CA GLY A 431 -14.55 12.01 12.62
C GLY A 431 -13.69 12.90 13.53
N TRP A 432 -13.37 14.12 13.10
CA TRP A 432 -12.85 15.18 13.98
C TRP A 432 -13.98 16.11 14.41
N ARG A 433 -13.93 16.57 15.66
CA ARG A 433 -14.93 17.45 16.27
C ARG A 433 -14.44 18.89 16.31
N ILE A 434 -15.36 19.84 16.41
CA ILE A 434 -15.00 21.28 16.54
C ILE A 434 -14.11 21.51 17.77
N GLU A 435 -14.37 20.79 18.86
CA GLU A 435 -13.57 20.86 20.10
C GLU A 435 -12.14 20.33 19.97
N ASP A 436 -11.84 19.55 18.92
CA ASP A 436 -10.50 19.02 18.65
C ASP A 436 -9.55 20.13 18.20
N PHE A 437 -10.13 21.17 17.60
CA PHE A 437 -9.41 22.35 17.19
C PHE A 437 -9.24 23.25 18.42
N GLY A 438 -7.99 23.44 18.84
CA GLY A 438 -7.69 24.29 19.99
C GLY A 438 -8.19 25.73 19.76
N THR A 439 -8.40 26.47 20.85
CA THR A 439 -8.85 27.88 20.81
C THR A 439 -7.88 28.84 20.10
N GLN A 440 -6.69 28.36 19.73
CA GLN A 440 -5.64 29.13 19.05
C GLN A 440 -5.65 28.95 17.53
N VAL A 441 -6.47 28.04 16.99
CA VAL A 441 -6.48 27.77 15.55
C VAL A 441 -7.41 28.75 14.85
N GLN A 442 -6.85 29.58 13.97
CA GLN A 442 -7.62 30.42 13.07
C GLN A 442 -7.81 29.68 11.76
N PHE A 443 -9.06 29.59 11.32
CA PHE A 443 -9.43 29.03 10.03
C PHE A 443 -9.99 30.13 9.16
N ASP A 444 -9.81 30.01 7.85
CA ASP A 444 -10.70 30.69 6.93
C ASP A 444 -12.15 30.19 7.14
N GLY A 445 -13.11 31.12 7.17
CA GLY A 445 -14.53 30.79 7.38
C GLY A 445 -15.10 29.86 6.31
N SER A 446 -14.50 29.82 5.11
CA SER A 446 -14.86 28.92 4.02
C SER A 446 -14.44 27.45 4.30
N LEU A 447 -13.27 27.26 4.90
CA LEU A 447 -12.67 25.97 5.24
C LEU A 447 -13.43 25.25 6.35
N LEU A 448 -13.85 26.04 7.34
CA LEU A 448 -14.82 25.64 8.35
C LEU A 448 -16.07 25.04 7.69
N ASN A 449 -16.69 25.79 6.78
CA ASN A 449 -17.91 25.33 6.12
C ASN A 449 -17.70 24.01 5.36
N ARG A 450 -16.56 23.81 4.69
CA ARG A 450 -16.29 22.58 3.93
C ARG A 450 -16.22 21.34 4.82
N LEU A 451 -15.48 21.41 5.93
CA LEU A 451 -15.37 20.30 6.90
C LEU A 451 -16.72 19.85 7.48
N TRP A 452 -17.69 20.76 7.62
CA TRP A 452 -18.92 20.48 8.36
C TRP A 452 -20.17 20.36 7.51
N TYR A 453 -20.22 20.99 6.33
CA TYR A 453 -21.35 20.89 5.42
C TYR A 453 -21.15 19.82 4.33
N GLU A 454 -19.91 19.45 4.04
CA GLU A 454 -19.57 18.41 3.05
C GLU A 454 -19.06 17.14 3.73
N LEU A 455 -19.87 16.55 4.64
CA LEU A 455 -19.52 15.27 5.32
C LEU A 455 -19.19 14.13 4.35
N ASN A 456 -19.59 14.28 3.09
CA ASN A 456 -19.34 13.34 2.02
C ASN A 456 -18.07 13.67 1.20
N LEU A 457 -17.26 14.65 1.60
CA LEU A 457 -16.07 15.05 0.88
C LEU A 457 -14.91 15.29 1.84
N PHE A 458 -13.74 14.75 1.54
CA PHE A 458 -12.52 15.17 2.22
C PHE A 458 -11.31 15.10 1.29
N ASP A 459 -10.37 16.00 1.52
CA ASP A 459 -9.10 16.03 0.83
C ASP A 459 -8.08 15.18 1.58
N SER A 460 -7.24 14.46 0.85
CA SER A 460 -6.13 13.67 1.37
C SER A 460 -4.83 14.17 0.77
N ILE A 461 -3.75 14.11 1.55
CA ILE A 461 -2.44 14.59 1.15
C ILE A 461 -1.34 13.61 1.56
N GLN A 462 -0.52 13.23 0.59
CA GLN A 462 0.67 12.39 0.79
C GLN A 462 1.88 12.99 0.08
N ALA A 463 3.06 12.44 0.35
CA ALA A 463 4.30 12.79 -0.34
C ALA A 463 4.89 11.53 -1.00
N THR A 464 5.47 11.69 -2.19
CA THR A 464 6.13 10.62 -2.94
C THR A 464 7.40 11.15 -3.60
N PRO A 465 8.46 10.36 -3.80
CA PRO A 465 8.60 8.98 -3.34
C PRO A 465 8.67 8.91 -1.82
N ILE A 466 8.07 7.86 -1.26
CA ILE A 466 8.16 7.56 0.17
C ILE A 466 9.54 7.04 0.59
N ASP A 467 10.40 6.74 -0.38
CA ASP A 467 11.77 6.28 -0.18
C ASP A 467 12.78 7.25 -0.82
N ASN A 468 14.05 7.09 -0.46
CA ASN A 468 15.12 7.95 -0.98
C ASN A 468 15.67 7.45 -2.32
N ARG A 469 14.80 7.20 -3.32
CA ARG A 469 15.25 6.73 -4.65
C ARG A 469 15.89 7.82 -5.52
N GLY A 470 16.10 9.03 -5.00
CA GLY A 470 16.78 10.14 -5.69
C GLY A 470 15.93 10.89 -6.71
N LEU A 471 14.60 10.71 -6.68
CA LEU A 471 13.66 11.49 -7.48
C LEU A 471 13.18 12.72 -6.72
N VAL A 472 12.67 13.71 -7.45
CA VAL A 472 12.12 14.93 -6.85
C VAL A 472 10.81 14.59 -6.16
N PRO A 473 10.62 14.92 -4.87
CA PRO A 473 9.37 14.66 -4.20
C PRO A 473 8.23 15.51 -4.75
N ALA A 474 7.02 14.96 -4.73
CA ALA A 474 5.78 15.59 -5.13
C ALA A 474 4.69 15.37 -4.08
N TRP A 475 3.81 16.34 -3.91
CA TRP A 475 2.60 16.19 -3.12
C TRP A 475 1.54 15.48 -3.96
N ILE A 476 0.89 14.47 -3.37
CA ILE A 476 -0.23 13.76 -3.97
C ILE A 476 -1.48 14.13 -3.23
N SER A 477 -2.33 14.89 -3.91
CA SER A 477 -3.64 15.28 -3.42
C SER A 477 -4.69 14.36 -4.02
N ALA A 478 -5.66 13.92 -3.22
CA ALA A 478 -6.83 13.24 -3.73
C ALA A 478 -8.09 13.63 -2.97
N VAL A 479 -9.18 13.76 -3.71
CA VAL A 479 -10.50 14.04 -3.18
C VAL A 479 -11.22 12.71 -2.99
N CYS A 480 -11.71 12.49 -1.78
CA CYS A 480 -12.53 11.34 -1.43
C CYS A 480 -13.99 11.78 -1.35
N LYS A 481 -14.82 11.27 -2.26
CA LYS A 481 -16.27 11.47 -2.22
C LYS A 481 -16.95 10.22 -1.66
N VAL A 482 -17.77 10.39 -0.64
CA VAL A 482 -18.51 9.33 0.06
C VAL A 482 -19.98 9.36 -0.33
N ASP A 483 -20.55 8.20 -0.62
CA ASP A 483 -21.97 8.02 -0.94
C ASP A 483 -22.57 6.96 0.00
N ASP A 484 -23.88 7.02 0.24
CA ASP A 484 -24.62 6.03 1.05
C ASP A 484 -24.11 5.81 2.48
N LEU A 485 -23.61 6.87 3.13
CA LEU A 485 -23.07 6.80 4.49
C LEU A 485 -24.13 6.37 5.52
N THR A 486 -23.83 5.29 6.23
CA THR A 486 -24.50 4.83 7.45
C THR A 486 -23.47 4.74 8.58
N TYR A 487 -23.90 4.96 9.83
CA TYR A 487 -22.97 4.87 10.95
C TYR A 487 -23.65 4.36 12.23
N GLN A 488 -22.82 3.91 13.17
CA GLN A 488 -23.24 3.48 14.50
C GLN A 488 -22.20 3.94 15.51
N SER A 489 -22.65 4.70 16.51
CA SER A 489 -21.84 5.10 17.67
C SER A 489 -21.87 4.01 18.75
N PRO A 490 -20.93 4.03 19.71
CA PRO A 490 -20.93 3.08 20.81
C PRO A 490 -22.23 3.22 21.60
N PRO A 491 -22.80 2.13 22.12
CA PRO A 491 -23.79 2.26 23.17
C PRO A 491 -23.15 3.06 24.31
N GLY A 492 -23.82 4.11 24.83
CA GLY A 492 -23.27 5.06 25.81
C GLY A 492 -22.90 4.48 27.20
N SER A 493 -22.71 3.17 27.29
CA SER A 493 -22.26 2.43 28.46
C SER A 493 -20.72 2.38 28.51
N PRO A 494 -20.09 2.49 29.69
CA PRO A 494 -18.65 2.24 29.88
C PRO A 494 -18.21 0.84 29.43
N ALA A 495 -19.11 -0.15 29.40
CA ALA A 495 -18.82 -1.50 28.89
C ALA A 495 -18.64 -1.55 27.35
N ALA A 496 -18.91 -0.44 26.66
CA ALA A 496 -18.79 -0.33 25.22
C ALA A 496 -17.43 0.25 24.78
N GLN A 497 -16.36 0.07 25.55
CA GLN A 497 -15.02 0.54 25.16
C GLN A 497 -14.33 -0.46 24.24
N VAL A 498 -13.57 0.05 23.26
CA VAL A 498 -12.64 -0.76 22.48
C VAL A 498 -11.28 -0.70 23.16
N HIS A 499 -10.73 -1.84 23.53
CA HIS A 499 -9.37 -1.92 24.08
C HIS A 499 -8.38 -2.13 22.96
N VAL A 500 -7.43 -1.22 22.79
CA VAL A 500 -6.36 -1.33 21.77
C VAL A 500 -4.99 -1.41 22.42
N THR A 501 -4.14 -2.33 21.96
CA THR A 501 -2.73 -2.40 22.37
C THR A 501 -1.83 -2.24 21.16
N PHE A 502 -1.00 -1.20 21.16
CA PHE A 502 -0.07 -0.90 20.07
C PHE A 502 1.27 -1.58 20.30
N HIS A 503 1.80 -2.22 19.27
CA HIS A 503 3.09 -2.91 19.30
C HIS A 503 4.03 -2.25 18.28
N ALA A 504 5.29 -2.03 18.65
CA ALA A 504 6.29 -1.36 17.82
C ALA A 504 7.41 -2.34 17.41
N PRO A 505 7.12 -3.37 16.58
CA PRO A 505 8.18 -4.26 16.14
C PRO A 505 9.20 -3.48 15.29
N ASP A 506 10.49 -3.83 15.40
CA ASP A 506 11.58 -3.17 14.66
C ASP A 506 11.35 -3.17 13.13
N ALA A 507 10.58 -4.13 12.63
CA ALA A 507 10.23 -4.27 11.22
C ALA A 507 9.10 -3.32 10.74
N ALA A 508 8.40 -2.64 11.66
CA ALA A 508 7.33 -1.71 11.31
C ALA A 508 7.87 -0.46 10.59
N PRO A 509 7.07 0.21 9.74
CA PRO A 509 7.48 1.45 9.08
C PRO A 509 7.75 2.56 10.11
N ARG A 510 8.58 3.53 9.72
CA ARG A 510 9.03 4.61 10.63
C ARG A 510 7.87 5.40 11.20
N GLY A 511 6.83 5.69 10.40
CA GLY A 511 5.64 6.38 10.86
C GLY A 511 4.91 5.64 11.99
N TRP A 512 4.86 4.30 11.93
CA TRP A 512 4.26 3.48 12.98
C TRP A 512 5.11 3.43 14.25
N GLN A 513 6.43 3.25 14.11
CA GLN A 513 7.35 3.29 15.26
C GLN A 513 7.22 4.62 16.01
N LYS A 514 7.23 5.73 15.27
CA LYS A 514 7.08 7.09 15.83
C LYS A 514 5.72 7.31 16.48
N LEU A 515 4.67 6.75 15.93
CA LEU A 515 3.35 6.78 16.56
C LEU A 515 3.35 6.02 17.90
N CYS A 516 3.97 4.85 17.96
CA CYS A 516 4.06 4.08 19.19
C CYS A 516 4.88 4.82 20.24
N ASP A 517 6.03 5.39 19.88
CA ASP A 517 6.84 6.25 20.75
C ASP A 517 6.02 7.42 21.35
N LEU A 518 5.17 8.02 20.51
CA LEU A 518 4.30 9.14 20.88
C LEU A 518 3.20 8.72 21.87
N LEU A 519 2.69 7.50 21.72
CA LEU A 519 1.66 6.94 22.59
C LEU A 519 2.24 6.59 23.97
N GLY A 520 3.49 6.11 24.04
CA GLY A 520 4.23 5.78 25.27
C GLY A 520 5.08 4.50 25.13
N PRO A 521 6.02 4.23 26.05
CA PRO A 521 6.88 3.03 25.97
C PRO A 521 6.08 1.73 26.14
N ASP A 522 6.48 0.68 25.38
CA ASP A 522 6.05 -0.73 25.35
C ASP A 522 4.56 -1.05 25.58
N ASN A 523 3.89 -1.50 24.51
CA ASN A 523 2.55 -2.11 24.52
C ASN A 523 1.48 -1.31 25.26
N LEU A 524 1.35 -0.03 24.90
CA LEU A 524 0.35 0.83 25.50
C LEU A 524 -1.05 0.31 25.15
N THR A 525 -1.71 -0.23 26.18
CA THR A 525 -3.13 -0.52 26.13
C THR A 525 -3.90 0.77 26.39
N ARG A 526 -4.85 1.10 25.52
CA ARG A 526 -5.79 2.20 25.72
C ARG A 526 -7.22 1.69 25.63
N ASP A 527 -8.04 2.22 26.53
CA ASP A 527 -9.48 2.06 26.49
C ASP A 527 -10.05 3.23 25.68
N VAL A 528 -10.57 2.93 24.49
CA VAL A 528 -11.13 3.92 23.58
C VAL A 528 -12.64 3.91 23.73
N SER A 529 -13.17 4.94 24.38
CA SER A 529 -14.61 5.17 24.49
C SER A 529 -15.21 5.85 23.27
N ASP A 530 -14.38 6.50 22.45
CA ASP A 530 -14.78 7.25 21.27
C ASP A 530 -14.42 6.49 20.01
N TRP A 531 -15.29 5.58 19.62
CA TRP A 531 -15.18 4.80 18.38
C TRP A 531 -16.50 4.82 17.64
N TYR A 532 -16.48 4.52 16.35
CA TYR A 532 -17.70 4.42 15.55
C TYR A 532 -17.50 3.39 14.47
N ARG A 533 -18.62 2.81 14.05
CA ARG A 533 -18.68 2.00 12.83
C ARG A 533 -19.29 2.86 11.73
N SER A 534 -18.75 2.83 10.52
CA SER A 534 -19.37 3.45 9.34
C SER A 534 -19.43 2.49 8.15
N LYS A 535 -20.47 2.60 7.32
CA LYS A 535 -20.63 1.85 6.08
C LYS A 535 -21.02 2.77 4.94
N PHE A 536 -20.31 2.69 3.81
CA PHE A 536 -20.50 3.60 2.69
C PHE A 536 -19.89 3.09 1.38
N SER A 537 -20.15 3.80 0.29
CA SER A 537 -19.39 3.73 -0.96
C SER A 537 -18.51 4.97 -1.09
N MET A 538 -17.39 4.87 -1.81
CA MET A 538 -16.45 5.97 -1.98
C MET A 538 -15.87 6.00 -3.38
N THR A 539 -15.65 7.20 -3.90
CA THR A 539 -14.80 7.45 -5.07
C THR A 539 -13.57 8.24 -4.63
N LEU A 540 -12.39 7.77 -5.03
CA LEU A 540 -11.12 8.46 -4.81
C LEU A 540 -10.61 9.00 -6.15
N THR A 541 -10.39 10.31 -6.23
CA THR A 541 -9.92 10.98 -7.44
C THR A 541 -8.67 11.82 -7.14
N GLY A 542 -7.54 11.46 -7.76
CA GLY A 542 -6.32 12.28 -7.69
C GLY A 542 -6.51 13.67 -8.31
N GLN A 543 -5.82 14.67 -7.77
CA GLN A 543 -5.86 16.06 -8.25
C GLN A 543 -4.51 16.48 -8.82
N ASP A 544 -4.52 17.24 -9.92
CA ASP A 544 -3.33 17.90 -10.47
C ASP A 544 -3.12 19.31 -9.89
N GLU A 545 -4.12 19.88 -9.23
CA GLU A 545 -4.01 21.21 -8.65
C GLU A 545 -2.93 21.24 -7.57
N LEU A 546 -1.94 22.09 -7.80
CA LEU A 546 -0.82 22.33 -6.90
C LEU A 546 -1.29 23.11 -5.67
N TYR A 547 -0.88 22.66 -4.49
CA TYR A 547 -0.82 23.50 -3.29
C TYR A 547 0.09 24.75 -3.48
N GLY A 548 0.77 24.91 -4.62
CA GLY A 548 1.56 26.07 -5.04
C GLY A 548 0.98 26.89 -6.21
N GLY A 549 -0.27 26.64 -6.62
CA GLY A 549 -0.90 27.25 -7.79
C GLY A 549 -1.95 28.32 -7.47
N HIS A 550 -1.65 29.29 -6.61
CA HIS A 550 -2.39 30.56 -6.62
C HIS A 550 -1.54 31.62 -7.29
N SER A 551 -1.68 31.69 -8.62
CA SER A 551 -1.54 32.97 -9.31
C SER A 551 -2.66 33.87 -8.78
N GLY A 552 -2.30 34.85 -7.94
CA GLY A 552 -3.20 35.93 -7.58
C GLY A 552 -3.81 36.54 -8.85
N GLY A 553 -5.14 36.63 -8.84
CA GLY A 553 -5.86 37.58 -9.69
C GLY A 553 -5.73 38.99 -9.15
#